data_AF-A0A345Q6E7-F1
#
_entry.id   AF-A0A345Q6E7-F1
#
_cell.length_a   1.000
_cell.length_b   1.000
_cell.length_c   1.000
_cell.angle_alpha   90.00
_cell.angle_beta   90.00
_cell.angle_gamma   90.00
#
_symmetry.space_group_name_H-M   'P 1'
#
loop_
_entity.id
_entity.type
_entity.pdbx_description
1 polymer ?
#
loop_
_entity_poly.entity_id
_entity_poly.type
_entity_poly.pdbx_seq_one_letter_code
_entity_poly.pdbx_strand_id
1 'polypeptide(L)'
;MTAVQLTKTKMQQGVWQGIITQNGTDTPQIDVSHQKNSIADVSITHDSAANHWVLSVPIPKEAIADGVQTLIIRDTAADVDIGHITLLAGEVLGDDIRAEIDLLRAELDMLKRAFRRHCLETM
;
A
#
# COMPACT_ATOMS: atom_id res chain seq x y z
N MET A 1 15.77 -0.81 19.84
CA MET A 1 15.22 -0.65 18.49
C MET A 1 13.84 -0.04 18.64
N THR A 2 13.71 1.23 18.28
CA THR A 2 12.42 1.92 18.22
C THR A 2 11.68 1.40 16.99
N ALA A 3 10.57 0.68 17.20
CA ALA A 3 9.74 0.20 16.10
C ALA A 3 9.01 1.42 15.50
N VAL A 4 9.43 1.83 14.30
CA VAL A 4 8.74 2.83 13.51
C VAL A 4 7.57 2.14 12.80
N GLN A 5 6.35 2.58 13.07
CA GLN A 5 5.15 2.10 12.39
C GLN A 5 4.63 3.16 11.45
N LEU A 6 4.42 2.77 10.19
CA LEU A 6 3.83 3.61 9.16
C LEU A 6 2.38 3.18 8.89
N THR A 7 1.44 4.12 8.97
CA THR A 7 0.03 3.90 8.62
C THR A 7 -0.38 4.87 7.52
N LYS A 8 -0.79 4.35 6.36
CA LYS A 8 -1.35 5.18 5.28
C LYS A 8 -2.63 5.88 5.74
N THR A 9 -2.78 7.16 5.41
CA THR A 9 -4.02 7.90 5.69
C THR A 9 -4.80 8.19 4.41
N LYS A 10 -4.20 8.94 3.47
CA LYS A 10 -4.87 9.35 2.23
C LYS A 10 -3.88 9.67 1.12
N MET A 11 -4.41 9.85 -0.08
CA MET A 11 -3.68 10.36 -1.24
C MET A 11 -4.59 11.34 -1.98
N GLN A 12 -4.12 12.55 -2.22
CA GLN A 12 -4.90 13.59 -2.88
C GLN A 12 -3.97 14.59 -3.58
N GLN A 13 -4.37 15.10 -4.75
CA GLN A 13 -3.62 16.13 -5.49
C GLN A 13 -2.14 15.77 -5.73
N GLY A 14 -1.85 14.48 -5.99
CA GLY A 14 -0.49 14.01 -6.22
C GLY A 14 0.39 13.94 -4.96
N VAL A 15 -0.20 14.08 -3.76
CA VAL A 15 0.52 13.92 -2.49
C VAL A 15 -0.06 12.72 -1.74
N TRP A 16 0.80 11.78 -1.40
CA TRP A 16 0.49 10.68 -0.50
C TRP A 16 0.80 11.09 0.94
N GLN A 17 -0.06 10.68 1.88
CA GLN A 17 0.12 10.95 3.30
C GLN A 17 0.05 9.69 4.15
N GLY A 18 0.88 9.67 5.18
CA GLY A 18 0.93 8.62 6.18
C GLY A 18 1.26 9.18 7.56
N ILE A 19 0.88 8.43 8.58
CA ILE A 19 1.23 8.70 9.97
C ILE A 19 2.38 7.77 10.35
N ILE A 20 3.41 8.35 10.96
CA ILE A 20 4.50 7.62 11.57
C ILE A 20 4.36 7.71 13.09
N THR A 21 4.31 6.55 13.75
CA THR A 21 4.37 6.42 15.20
C THR A 21 5.68 5.72 15.59
N GLN A 22 6.35 6.23 16.61
CA GLN A 22 7.56 5.63 17.16
C GLN A 22 7.67 5.89 18.65
N ASN A 23 8.45 5.06 19.34
CA ASN A 23 8.73 5.22 20.77
C ASN A 23 9.87 6.22 20.98
N GLY A 24 9.58 7.52 20.92
CA GLY A 24 10.57 8.58 21.13
C GLY A 24 10.10 9.94 20.63
N THR A 25 10.80 11.00 21.00
CA THR A 25 10.50 12.38 20.59
C THR A 25 11.35 12.87 19.41
N ASP A 26 12.32 12.07 18.97
CA ASP A 26 13.20 12.45 17.87
C ASP A 26 12.43 12.51 16.55
N THR A 27 12.93 13.30 15.60
CA THR A 27 12.36 13.36 14.25
C THR A 27 12.75 12.10 13.47
N PRO A 28 11.80 11.33 12.92
CA PRO A 28 12.11 10.18 12.07
C PRO A 28 12.97 10.57 10.87
N GLN A 29 13.98 9.76 10.54
CA GLN A 29 14.81 9.98 9.35
C GLN A 29 14.27 9.14 8.20
N ILE A 30 13.42 9.74 7.35
CA ILE A 30 12.75 9.00 6.27
C ILE A 30 13.33 9.38 4.91
N ASP A 31 13.65 8.36 4.12
CA ASP A 31 13.88 8.48 2.68
C ASP A 31 12.76 7.77 1.93
N VAL A 32 12.36 8.33 0.80
CA VAL A 32 11.42 7.67 -0.11
C VAL A 32 12.07 7.58 -1.48
N SER A 33 12.06 6.39 -2.07
CA SER A 33 12.70 6.15 -3.36
C SER A 33 11.76 5.49 -4.36
N HIS A 34 11.94 5.85 -5.64
CA HIS A 34 11.34 5.18 -6.78
C HIS A 34 12.46 4.69 -7.69
N GLN A 35 12.47 3.39 -7.99
CA GLN A 35 13.53 2.76 -8.80
C GLN A 35 14.96 3.08 -8.31
N LYS A 36 15.14 3.14 -6.98
CA LYS A 36 16.40 3.49 -6.27
C LYS A 36 16.83 4.96 -6.38
N ASN A 37 16.00 5.84 -6.93
CA ASN A 37 16.21 7.28 -6.91
C ASN A 37 15.39 7.91 -5.80
N SER A 38 16.02 8.67 -4.92
CA SER A 38 15.32 9.40 -3.85
C SER A 38 14.38 10.46 -4.43
N ILE A 39 13.21 10.58 -3.82
CA ILE A 39 12.16 11.52 -4.19
C ILE A 39 12.39 12.83 -3.44
N ALA A 40 12.34 13.94 -4.17
CA ALA A 40 12.47 15.26 -3.59
C ALA A 40 11.19 15.68 -2.83
N ASP A 41 11.30 16.74 -2.03
CA ASP A 41 10.16 17.41 -1.39
C ASP A 41 9.32 16.53 -0.44
N VAL A 42 9.88 15.41 0.03
CA VAL A 42 9.31 14.62 1.12
C VAL A 42 9.40 15.44 2.41
N SER A 43 8.28 15.59 3.10
CA SER A 43 8.22 16.38 4.34
C SER A 43 7.64 15.58 5.50
N ILE A 44 8.17 15.81 6.70
CA ILE A 44 7.67 15.22 7.94
C ILE A 44 7.33 16.35 8.91
N THR A 45 6.10 16.38 9.40
CA THR A 45 5.62 17.40 10.35
C THR A 45 5.15 16.72 11.63
N HIS A 46 5.57 17.23 12.78
CA HIS A 46 5.10 16.72 14.07
C HIS A 46 3.70 17.26 14.38
N ASP A 47 2.74 16.37 14.63
CA ASP A 47 1.46 16.72 15.25
C ASP A 47 1.59 16.54 16.77
N SER A 48 1.86 17.63 17.47
CA SER A 48 2.02 17.63 18.93
C SER A 48 0.73 17.31 19.69
N ALA A 49 -0.44 17.51 19.08
CA ALA A 49 -1.71 17.23 19.74
C ALA A 49 -2.03 15.73 19.71
N ALA A 50 -1.67 15.05 18.61
CA ALA A 50 -1.91 13.63 18.42
C ALA A 50 -0.67 12.74 18.66
N ASN A 51 0.45 13.33 19.07
CA ASN A 51 1.73 12.68 19.40
C ASN A 51 2.22 11.72 18.28
N HIS A 52 2.19 12.20 17.04
CA HIS A 52 2.66 11.44 15.89
C HIS A 52 3.28 12.35 14.83
N TRP A 53 3.89 11.75 13.82
CA TRP A 53 4.48 12.45 12.69
C TRP A 53 3.64 12.24 11.44
N VAL A 54 3.39 13.31 10.69
CA VAL A 54 2.71 13.27 9.40
C VAL A 54 3.76 13.29 8.31
N LEU A 55 3.90 12.17 7.59
CA LEU A 55 4.72 12.03 6.40
C LEU A 55 3.88 12.46 5.18
N SER A 56 4.40 13.40 4.39
CA SER A 56 3.85 13.79 3.09
C SER A 56 4.86 13.50 1.99
N VAL A 57 4.44 12.75 0.98
CA VAL A 57 5.26 12.29 -0.13
C VAL A 57 4.63 12.78 -1.44
N PRO A 58 5.21 13.79 -2.10
CA PRO A 58 4.82 14.16 -3.45
C PRO A 58 5.12 13.01 -4.41
N ILE A 59 4.16 12.67 -5.25
CA ILE A 59 4.32 11.61 -6.24
C ILE A 59 5.08 12.19 -7.44
N PRO A 60 6.28 11.68 -7.75
CA PRO A 60 7.05 12.15 -8.89
C PRO A 60 6.35 11.78 -10.19
N LYS A 61 6.47 12.63 -11.22
CA LYS A 61 5.80 12.42 -12.51
C LYS A 61 6.29 11.15 -13.18
N GLU A 62 7.55 10.79 -12.94
CA GLU A 62 8.23 9.61 -13.42
C GLU A 62 7.62 8.31 -12.85
N ALA A 63 6.94 8.38 -11.70
CA ALA A 63 6.21 7.26 -11.11
C ALA A 63 4.76 7.14 -11.63
N ILE A 64 4.30 8.09 -12.44
CA ILE A 64 2.98 8.03 -13.10
C ILE A 64 3.20 7.39 -14.48
N ALA A 65 3.22 6.06 -14.50
CA ALA A 65 3.46 5.26 -15.70
C ALA A 65 2.56 4.03 -15.72
N ASP A 66 2.35 3.45 -16.91
CA ASP A 66 1.56 2.24 -17.07
C ASP A 66 2.06 1.09 -16.20
N GLY A 67 1.12 0.27 -15.74
CA GLY A 67 1.35 -0.86 -14.86
C GLY A 67 1.38 -0.48 -13.37
N VAL A 68 2.15 -1.24 -12.61
CA VAL A 68 2.31 -1.06 -11.15
C VAL A 68 3.64 -0.41 -10.86
N GLN A 69 3.61 0.73 -10.19
CA GLN A 69 4.79 1.45 -9.72
C GLN A 69 4.84 1.42 -8.19
N THR A 70 6.01 1.12 -7.64
CA THR A 70 6.22 1.01 -6.20
C THR A 70 7.27 2.01 -5.74
N LEU A 71 6.90 2.85 -4.77
CA LEU A 71 7.81 3.72 -4.06
C LEU A 71 8.08 3.07 -2.69
N ILE A 72 9.35 3.02 -2.28
CA ILE A 72 9.75 2.43 -0.99
C ILE A 72 9.98 3.54 0.02
N ILE A 73 9.43 3.38 1.22
CA ILE A 73 9.61 4.29 2.35
C ILE A 73 10.53 3.59 3.35
N ARG A 74 11.68 4.21 3.63
CA ARG A 74 12.74 3.67 4.47
C ARG A 74 13.00 4.57 5.67
N ASP A 75 13.21 3.97 6.83
CA ASP A 75 13.86 4.60 7.97
C ASP A 75 15.38 4.48 7.79
N THR A 76 16.05 5.59 7.55
CA THR A 76 17.50 5.62 7.29
C THR A 76 18.33 5.54 8.57
N ALA A 77 17.75 5.80 9.75
CA ALA A 77 18.44 5.63 11.02
C ALA A 77 18.58 4.14 11.37
N ALA A 78 17.56 3.34 11.05
CA ALA A 78 17.55 1.90 11.28
C ALA A 78 17.99 1.08 10.04
N ASP A 79 18.11 1.72 8.87
CA ASP A 79 18.32 1.08 7.56
C ASP A 79 17.30 -0.03 7.25
N VAL A 80 16.02 0.28 7.49
CA VAL A 80 14.91 -0.68 7.32
C VAL A 80 13.79 -0.05 6.50
N ASP A 81 13.27 -0.80 5.54
CA ASP A 81 12.06 -0.44 4.80
C ASP A 81 10.84 -0.56 5.74
N ILE A 82 10.13 0.55 5.95
CA ILE A 82 8.98 0.64 6.87
C ILE A 82 7.64 0.62 6.14
N GLY A 83 7.64 0.71 4.81
CA GLY A 83 6.45 0.60 3.99
C GLY A 83 6.69 0.96 2.53
N HIS A 84 5.59 1.02 1.78
CA HIS A 84 5.64 1.35 0.36
C HIS A 84 4.35 2.05 -0.09
N ILE A 85 4.44 2.74 -1.23
CA ILE A 85 3.31 3.34 -1.94
C ILE A 85 3.18 2.60 -3.27
N THR A 86 1.97 2.09 -3.55
CA THR A 86 1.65 1.47 -4.83
C THR A 86 0.80 2.42 -5.66
N LEU A 87 1.27 2.72 -6.87
CA LEU A 87 0.51 3.43 -7.90
C LEU A 87 0.17 2.44 -9.01
N LEU A 88 -1.08 2.44 -9.45
CA LEU A 88 -1.53 1.67 -10.59
C LEU A 88 -2.10 2.64 -11.62
N ALA A 89 -1.60 2.56 -12.86
CA ALA A 89 -2.08 3.37 -13.98
C ALA A 89 -2.05 2.55 -15.29
N GLY A 90 -2.80 3.01 -16.29
CA GLY A 90 -2.98 2.31 -17.57
C GLY A 90 -4.05 1.22 -17.53
N GLU A 91 -4.10 0.41 -18.60
CA GLU A 91 -4.89 -0.83 -18.62
C GLU A 91 -4.25 -1.83 -17.65
N VAL A 92 -4.71 -1.78 -16.40
CA VAL A 92 -4.50 -2.85 -15.44
C VAL A 92 -5.03 -4.13 -16.09
N LEU A 93 -4.41 -5.29 -15.81
CA LEU A 93 -4.94 -6.65 -16.07
C LEU A 93 -6.36 -6.91 -15.50
N GLY A 94 -7.16 -5.88 -15.23
CA GLY A 94 -8.47 -5.95 -14.60
C GLY A 94 -9.47 -6.77 -15.40
N ASP A 95 -9.30 -6.93 -16.72
CA ASP A 95 -10.15 -7.82 -17.51
C ASP A 95 -9.71 -9.29 -17.37
N ASP A 96 -8.41 -9.59 -17.47
CA ASP A 96 -7.89 -10.95 -17.26
C ASP A 96 -8.12 -11.42 -15.81
N ILE A 97 -7.86 -10.59 -14.81
CA ILE A 97 -8.08 -10.96 -13.40
C ILE A 97 -9.57 -11.07 -13.07
N ARG A 98 -10.46 -10.25 -13.66
CA ARG A 98 -11.91 -10.45 -13.50
C ARG A 98 -12.38 -11.73 -14.17
N ALA A 99 -11.86 -12.05 -15.35
CA ALA A 99 -12.18 -13.30 -16.04
C ALA A 99 -11.78 -14.51 -15.18
N GLU A 100 -10.59 -14.51 -14.58
CA GLU A 100 -10.13 -15.57 -13.67
C GLU A 100 -10.98 -15.63 -12.39
N ILE A 101 -11.37 -14.49 -11.81
CA ILE A 101 -12.27 -14.44 -10.62
C ILE A 101 -13.66 -14.98 -10.95
N ASP A 102 -14.19 -14.68 -12.13
CA ASP A 102 -15.49 -15.16 -12.56
C ASP A 102 -15.46 -16.67 -12.86
N LEU A 103 -14.35 -17.18 -13.40
CA LEU A 103 -14.11 -18.62 -13.55
C LEU A 103 -14.12 -19.34 -12.18
N LEU A 104 -13.37 -18.82 -11.21
CA LEU A 104 -13.33 -19.38 -9.84
C LEU A 104 -14.70 -19.37 -9.17
N ARG A 105 -15.52 -18.34 -9.38
CA ARG A 105 -16.90 -18.29 -8.89
C ARG A 105 -17.78 -19.35 -9.54
N ALA A 106 -17.64 -19.56 -10.84
CA ALA A 106 -18.39 -20.57 -11.56
C ALA A 106 -18.06 -21.99 -11.04
N GLU A 107 -16.78 -22.28 -10.80
CA GLU A 107 -16.35 -23.56 -10.21
C GLU A 107 -16.90 -23.75 -8.79
N LEU A 108 -16.85 -22.71 -7.95
CA LEU A 108 -17.42 -22.75 -6.60
C LEU A 108 -18.94 -22.94 -6.61
N ASP A 109 -19.65 -22.35 -7.57
CA ASP A 109 -21.09 -22.56 -7.75
C ASP A 109 -21.42 -24.01 -8.13
N MET A 110 -20.60 -24.61 -8.98
CA MET A 110 -20.72 -26.03 -9.33
C MET A 110 -20.49 -26.93 -8.11
N LEU A 111 -19.48 -26.64 -7.30
CA LEU A 111 -19.20 -27.34 -6.05
C LEU A 111 -20.35 -27.20 -5.04
N LYS A 112 -20.87 -25.97 -4.85
CA LYS A 112 -22.01 -25.71 -3.96
C LYS A 112 -23.26 -26.49 -4.39
N ARG A 113 -23.53 -26.59 -5.70
CA ARG A 113 -24.65 -27.38 -6.23
C ARG A 113 -24.48 -28.87 -5.97
N ALA A 114 -23.28 -29.42 -6.21
CA ALA A 114 -22.98 -30.82 -5.95
C ALA A 114 -23.12 -31.14 -4.44
N PHE A 115 -22.59 -30.28 -3.58
CA PHE A 115 -22.68 -30.43 -2.14
C PHE A 115 -24.13 -30.39 -1.63
N ARG A 116 -24.93 -29.41 -2.08
CA ARG A 116 -26.36 -29.32 -1.71
C ARG A 116 -27.14 -30.57 -2.10
N ARG A 117 -26.88 -31.11 -3.30
CA ARG A 117 -27.50 -32.35 -3.75
C ARG A 117 -27.08 -33.54 -2.87
N HIS A 118 -25.79 -33.66 -2.55
CA HIS A 118 -25.31 -34.73 -1.67
C HIS A 118 -25.95 -34.66 -0.27
N CYS A 119 -26.11 -33.47 0.31
CA CYS A 119 -26.80 -33.31 1.59
C CYS A 119 -28.29 -33.69 1.55
N LEU A 120 -28.94 -33.56 0.40
CA LEU A 120 -30.35 -33.96 0.21
C LEU A 120 -30.50 -35.46 -0.08
N GLU A 121 -29.51 -36.07 -0.74
CA GLU A 121 -29.49 -37.50 -1.05
C GLU A 121 -29.07 -38.37 0.15
N THR A 122 -28.41 -37.78 1.15
CA THR A 122 -27.89 -38.48 2.34
C THR A 122 -28.73 -38.24 3.60
N MET A 123 -29.93 -37.67 3.46
CA MET A 123 -30.93 -37.52 4.55
C MET A 123 -32.03 -38.57 4.45
#